data_AF-A0A382AWH0-F1
#
_entry.id   AF-A0A382AWH0-F1
#
_cell.length_a   1.000
_cell.length_b   1.000
_cell.length_c   1.000
_cell.angle_alpha   90.00
_cell.angle_beta   90.00
_cell.angle_gamma   90.00
#
_symmetry.space_group_name_H-M   'P 1'
#
loop_
_entity.id
_entity.type
_entity.pdbx_description
1 polymer ?
#
loop_
_entity_poly.entity_id
_entity_poly.type
_entity_poly.pdbx_seq_one_letter_code
_entity_poly.pdbx_strand_id
1 'polypeptide(L)'
;MSSHSTSLIIVESPSKAKTLQRFLGDEHQIEASVGHIRDLPKNDLGIDIDNGFKPTYVAYEDKKKVIAQLKSMIKKADTLYLATDPDREGEAIAWHLVELLQPKIPVKRLAFHEITKSAIQESFDHTRDIDFSLVSAQEARRILDRLWGYKVSAKLWQNVKGGLSAGRVQSPAIKIVVDREKERAKFVESE
;
A
#
# COMPACT_ATOMS: atom_id res chain seq x y z
N MET A 1 -23.31 18.18 28.28
CA MET A 1 -22.14 18.72 27.56
C MET A 1 -21.58 17.58 26.73
N SER A 2 -21.86 17.51 25.43
CA SER A 2 -21.34 16.44 24.58
C SER A 2 -19.83 16.61 24.47
N SER A 3 -19.08 15.71 25.09
CA SER A 3 -17.66 15.53 24.81
C SER A 3 -17.57 15.06 23.35
N HIS A 4 -17.42 15.99 22.40
CA HIS A 4 -17.15 15.62 21.02
C HIS A 4 -15.80 14.91 20.98
N SER A 5 -15.82 13.58 20.86
CA SER A 5 -14.60 12.80 20.73
C SER A 5 -13.99 13.10 19.36
N THR A 6 -12.82 13.71 19.36
CA THR A 6 -12.08 14.10 18.17
C THR A 6 -11.54 12.87 17.47
N SER A 7 -12.12 12.49 16.33
CA SER A 7 -11.67 11.32 15.57
C SER A 7 -10.80 11.73 14.39
N LEU A 8 -9.70 11.00 14.17
CA LEU A 8 -8.85 11.15 12.98
C LEU A 8 -9.12 9.99 12.02
N ILE A 9 -9.47 10.31 10.78
CA ILE A 9 -9.66 9.35 9.69
C ILE A 9 -8.50 9.51 8.71
N ILE A 10 -7.74 8.44 8.49
CA ILE A 10 -6.67 8.41 7.48
C ILE A 10 -7.13 7.59 6.28
N VAL A 11 -7.07 8.22 5.11
CA VAL A 11 -7.32 7.57 3.81
C VAL A 11 -6.05 7.50 2.99
N GLU A 12 -6.10 6.75 1.88
CA GLU A 12 -4.97 6.64 0.97
C GLU A 12 -4.76 7.92 0.12
N SER A 13 -5.83 8.47 -0.46
CA SER A 13 -5.72 9.51 -1.48
C SER A 13 -6.45 10.81 -1.09
N PRO A 14 -5.96 11.98 -1.54
CA PRO A 14 -6.62 13.26 -1.28
C PRO A 14 -8.04 13.36 -1.86
N SER A 15 -8.33 12.65 -2.96
CA SER A 15 -9.66 12.60 -3.55
C SER A 15 -10.66 11.92 -2.61
N LYS A 16 -10.30 10.77 -2.03
CA LYS A 16 -11.12 10.10 -1.01
C LYS A 16 -11.33 10.99 0.21
N ALA A 17 -10.28 11.68 0.68
CA ALA A 17 -10.39 12.57 1.83
C ALA A 17 -11.45 13.65 1.60
N LYS A 18 -11.43 14.31 0.43
CA LYS A 18 -12.42 15.31 0.04
C LYS A 18 -13.83 14.73 -0.04
N THR A 19 -13.99 13.52 -0.57
CA THR A 19 -15.32 12.89 -0.67
C THR A 19 -15.87 12.51 0.71
N LEU A 20 -15.04 11.93 1.58
CA LEU A 20 -15.46 11.61 2.94
C LEU A 20 -15.78 12.88 3.75
N GLN A 21 -15.02 13.97 3.57
CA GLN A 21 -15.29 15.25 4.22
C GLN A 21 -16.68 15.79 3.86
N ARG A 22 -17.13 15.61 2.61
CA ARG A 22 -18.48 16.02 2.18
C ARG A 22 -19.60 15.24 2.86
N PHE A 23 -19.36 13.98 3.22
CA PHE A 23 -20.37 13.12 3.83
C PHE A 23 -20.39 13.21 5.36
N LEU A 24 -19.22 13.35 5.97
CA LEU A 24 -19.03 13.35 7.42
C LEU A 24 -19.00 14.75 8.05
N GLY A 25 -18.79 15.80 7.25
CA GLY A 25 -18.70 17.16 7.74
C GLY A 25 -17.50 17.38 8.68
N ASP A 26 -17.58 18.42 9.50
CA ASP A 26 -16.47 18.89 10.34
C ASP A 26 -16.36 18.14 11.69
N GLU A 27 -17.17 17.09 11.89
CA GLU A 27 -17.12 16.25 13.10
C GLU A 27 -15.86 15.36 13.15
N HIS A 28 -15.28 15.06 11.98
CA HIS A 28 -14.10 14.21 11.86
C HIS A 28 -12.96 14.96 11.17
N GLN A 29 -11.73 14.79 11.67
CA GLN A 29 -10.54 15.23 10.95
C GLN A 29 -10.16 14.15 9.94
N ILE A 30 -10.09 14.51 8.65
CA ILE A 30 -9.81 13.55 7.58
C ILE A 30 -8.53 13.96 6.86
N GLU A 31 -7.57 13.05 6.79
CA GLU A 31 -6.26 13.31 6.19
C GLU A 31 -5.82 12.16 5.26
N ALA A 32 -5.02 12.48 4.24
CA ALA A 32 -4.53 11.49 3.28
C ALA A 32 -3.06 11.12 3.54
N SER A 33 -2.75 9.82 3.48
CA SER A 33 -1.37 9.29 3.52
C SER A 33 -0.62 9.42 2.18
N VAL A 34 -1.37 9.71 1.10
CA VAL A 34 -0.91 9.83 -0.29
C VAL A 34 -0.29 8.53 -0.81
N GLY A 35 -0.90 7.39 -0.50
CA GLY A 35 -0.37 6.04 -0.79
C GLY A 35 0.61 5.53 0.28
N HIS A 36 1.45 4.56 -0.09
CA HIS A 36 2.44 3.94 0.81
C HIS A 36 3.37 4.98 1.47
N ILE A 37 3.52 4.94 2.79
CA ILE A 37 4.39 5.87 3.55
C ILE A 37 5.80 5.34 3.82
N ARG A 38 5.99 4.04 3.62
CA ARG A 38 7.25 3.32 3.79
C ARG A 38 7.32 2.19 2.77
N ASP A 39 8.54 1.76 2.46
CA ASP A 39 8.82 0.64 1.58
C ASP A 39 10.21 0.06 1.90
N LEU A 40 10.61 -1.02 1.24
CA LEU A 40 11.96 -1.55 1.32
C LEU A 40 12.99 -0.51 0.80
N PRO A 41 14.22 -0.48 1.33
CA PRO A 41 15.27 0.44 0.88
C PRO A 41 15.50 0.36 -0.64
N LYS A 42 15.86 1.51 -1.23
CA LYS A 42 16.06 1.64 -2.69
C LYS A 42 17.32 0.94 -3.18
N ASN A 43 18.42 1.10 -2.44
CA ASN A 43 19.77 0.67 -2.86
C ASN A 43 20.24 -0.61 -2.15
N ASP A 44 19.35 -1.28 -1.44
CA ASP A 44 19.65 -2.51 -0.73
C ASP A 44 18.50 -3.51 -0.91
N LEU A 45 18.79 -4.80 -0.77
CA LEU A 45 17.78 -5.85 -0.83
C LEU A 45 16.71 -5.62 0.25
N GLY A 46 17.12 -5.21 1.45
CA GLY A 46 16.21 -4.90 2.56
C GLY A 46 15.41 -6.11 3.05
N ILE A 47 15.86 -7.32 2.75
CA ILE A 47 15.23 -8.58 3.15
C ILE A 47 16.32 -9.48 3.71
N ASP A 48 16.15 -9.88 4.96
CA ASP A 48 17.00 -10.85 5.63
C ASP A 48 16.54 -12.27 5.26
N ILE A 49 17.20 -12.88 4.28
CA ILE A 49 16.86 -14.20 3.75
C ILE A 49 17.13 -15.30 4.80
N ASP A 50 18.18 -15.14 5.59
CA ASP A 50 18.63 -16.18 6.52
C ASP A 50 17.76 -16.24 7.79
N ASN A 51 17.12 -15.12 8.16
CA ASN A 51 16.27 -15.04 9.35
C ASN A 51 14.76 -14.98 9.02
N GLY A 52 14.31 -15.79 8.06
CA GLY A 52 12.89 -15.96 7.77
C GLY A 52 12.28 -14.85 6.91
N PHE A 53 13.06 -14.30 5.97
CA PHE A 53 12.64 -13.25 5.04
C PHE A 53 12.20 -11.93 5.68
N LYS A 54 12.75 -11.59 6.85
CA LYS A 54 12.35 -10.36 7.57
C LYS A 54 12.64 -9.12 6.73
N PRO A 55 11.62 -8.32 6.37
CA PRO A 55 11.82 -7.09 5.63
C PRO A 55 12.26 -5.95 6.54
N THR A 56 13.14 -5.08 6.03
CA THR A 56 13.44 -3.78 6.64
C THR A 56 12.72 -2.69 5.87
N TYR A 57 11.73 -2.06 6.52
CA TYR A 57 10.99 -0.94 5.95
C TYR A 57 11.61 0.39 6.34
N VAL A 58 11.75 1.28 5.36
CA VAL A 58 12.20 2.66 5.53
C VAL A 58 11.10 3.63 5.09
N ALA A 59 10.87 4.67 5.88
CA ALA A 59 9.92 5.72 5.51
C ALA A 59 10.42 6.47 4.26
N TYR A 60 9.51 6.84 3.37
CA TYR A 60 9.89 7.63 2.21
C TYR A 60 10.30 9.05 2.64
N GLU A 61 11.39 9.55 2.05
CA GLU A 61 11.95 10.85 2.45
C GLU A 61 11.07 12.05 2.12
N ASP A 62 10.39 11.98 0.97
CA ASP A 62 9.42 12.98 0.50
C ASP A 62 8.15 12.99 1.36
N LYS A 63 7.88 11.94 2.13
CA LYS A 63 6.73 11.83 3.03
C LYS A 63 6.99 12.22 4.48
N LYS A 64 8.21 12.67 4.83
CA LYS A 64 8.56 13.11 6.20
C LYS A 64 7.59 14.17 6.75
N LYS A 65 7.14 15.12 5.92
CA LYS A 65 6.17 16.16 6.32
C LYS A 65 4.80 15.58 6.65
N VAL A 66 4.28 14.69 5.80
CA VAL A 66 2.98 14.01 6.01
C VAL A 66 3.03 13.18 7.29
N ILE A 67 4.11 12.42 7.51
CA ILE A 67 4.28 11.61 8.72
C ILE A 67 4.30 12.49 9.97
N ALA A 68 5.02 13.63 9.94
CA ALA A 68 5.07 14.56 11.06
C ALA A 68 3.69 15.18 11.36
N GLN A 69 2.93 15.54 10.32
CA GLN A 69 1.57 16.05 10.45
C GLN A 69 0.64 15.00 11.07
N LEU A 70 0.62 13.77 10.54
CA LEU A 70 -0.19 12.67 11.06
C LEU A 70 0.14 12.38 12.53
N LYS A 71 1.43 12.35 12.90
CA LYS A 71 1.85 12.19 14.31
C LYS A 71 1.36 13.31 15.21
N SER A 72 1.27 14.54 14.72
CA SER A 72 0.73 15.68 15.46
C SER A 72 -0.78 15.56 15.66
N MET A 73 -1.51 15.14 14.61
CA MET A 73 -2.97 14.96 14.65
C MET A 73 -3.39 13.81 15.57
N ILE A 74 -2.67 12.68 15.54
CA ILE A 74 -2.94 11.52 16.40
C ILE A 74 -2.85 11.87 17.88
N LYS A 75 -1.95 12.77 18.29
CA LYS A 75 -1.84 13.20 19.69
C LYS A 75 -3.05 13.99 20.18
N LYS A 76 -3.84 14.55 19.27
CA LYS A 76 -5.03 15.36 19.55
C LYS A 76 -6.33 14.58 19.34
N ALA A 77 -6.26 13.37 18.79
CA ALA A 77 -7.42 12.55 18.48
C ALA A 77 -7.65 11.52 19.59
N ASP A 78 -8.91 11.22 19.85
CA ASP A 78 -9.34 10.20 20.81
C ASP A 78 -9.42 8.81 20.16
N THR A 79 -9.63 8.73 18.85
CA THR A 79 -9.68 7.48 18.08
C THR A 79 -9.12 7.68 16.68
N LEU A 80 -8.35 6.69 16.21
CA LEU A 80 -7.82 6.61 14.86
C LEU A 80 -8.65 5.64 14.02
N TYR A 81 -9.21 6.12 12.92
CA TYR A 81 -9.86 5.30 11.90
C TYR A 81 -8.98 5.19 10.66
N LEU A 82 -8.75 3.97 10.19
CA LEU A 82 -8.03 3.65 8.97
C LEU A 82 -9.03 3.28 7.87
N ALA A 83 -9.20 4.18 6.90
CA ALA A 83 -10.18 4.10 5.81
C ALA A 83 -9.47 3.91 4.45
N THR A 84 -8.50 2.99 4.40
CA THR A 84 -7.87 2.54 3.15
C THR A 84 -8.77 1.54 2.41
N ASP A 85 -8.43 1.20 1.16
CA ASP A 85 -9.25 0.28 0.36
C ASP A 85 -9.35 -1.12 0.99
N PRO A 86 -10.49 -1.81 0.84
CA PRO A 86 -10.73 -3.11 1.45
C PRO A 86 -10.07 -4.25 0.65
N ASP A 87 -8.81 -4.06 0.28
CA ASP A 87 -7.97 -5.05 -0.38
C ASP A 87 -6.65 -5.23 0.36
N ARG A 88 -5.79 -6.14 -0.13
CA ARG A 88 -4.49 -6.41 0.48
C ARG A 88 -3.53 -5.21 0.47
N GLU A 89 -3.64 -4.31 -0.51
CA GLU A 89 -2.76 -3.14 -0.62
C GLU A 89 -3.17 -2.09 0.41
N GLY A 90 -4.46 -1.78 0.49
CA GLY A 90 -5.02 -0.93 1.51
C GLY A 90 -4.77 -1.46 2.92
N GLU A 91 -4.84 -2.77 3.13
CA GLU A 91 -4.54 -3.39 4.42
C GLU A 91 -3.06 -3.24 4.82
N ALA A 92 -2.13 -3.43 3.86
CA ALA A 92 -0.72 -3.19 4.10
C ALA A 92 -0.40 -1.72 4.39
N ILE A 93 -1.09 -0.78 3.73
CA ILE A 93 -0.96 0.66 4.02
C ILE A 93 -1.47 0.96 5.44
N ALA A 94 -2.61 0.40 5.83
CA ALA A 94 -3.15 0.53 7.19
C ALA A 94 -2.16 0.01 8.24
N TRP A 95 -1.60 -1.18 8.02
CA TRP A 95 -0.56 -1.73 8.88
C TRP A 95 0.70 -0.86 8.95
N HIS A 96 1.19 -0.40 7.81
CA HIS A 96 2.34 0.51 7.74
C HIS A 96 2.11 1.82 8.52
N LEU A 97 0.90 2.38 8.47
CA LEU A 97 0.51 3.56 9.24
C LEU A 97 0.59 3.28 10.75
N VAL A 98 0.02 2.17 11.21
CA VAL A 98 0.06 1.80 12.65
C VAL A 98 1.49 1.64 13.13
N GLU A 99 2.30 0.87 12.41
CA GLU A 99 3.70 0.61 12.76
C GLU A 99 4.56 1.89 12.82
N LEU A 100 4.34 2.82 11.89
CA LEU A 100 5.13 4.04 11.80
C LEU A 100 4.68 5.13 12.80
N LEU A 101 3.37 5.21 13.03
CA LEU A 101 2.75 6.24 13.86
C LEU A 101 2.71 5.84 15.34
N GLN A 102 2.71 4.54 15.63
CA GLN A 102 2.65 3.98 16.99
C GLN A 102 1.57 4.63 17.86
N PRO A 103 0.29 4.60 17.41
CA PRO A 103 -0.80 5.25 18.11
C PRO A 103 -0.98 4.65 19.52
N LYS A 104 -1.21 5.51 20.51
CA LYS A 104 -1.57 5.14 21.89
C LYS A 104 -3.08 5.19 22.16
N ILE A 105 -3.84 5.39 21.10
CA ILE A 105 -5.29 5.54 21.09
C ILE A 105 -5.91 4.34 20.36
N PRO A 106 -7.21 4.04 20.57
CA PRO A 106 -7.90 3.00 19.83
C PRO A 106 -7.75 3.20 18.31
N VAL A 107 -7.38 2.11 17.63
CA VAL A 107 -7.27 2.05 16.17
C VAL A 107 -8.39 1.17 15.65
N LYS A 108 -9.13 1.67 14.65
CA LYS A 108 -10.25 0.96 14.04
C LYS A 108 -10.12 0.96 12.52
N ARG A 109 -10.35 -0.18 11.88
CA ARG A 109 -10.37 -0.30 10.42
C ARG A 109 -11.79 -0.04 9.91
N LEU A 110 -11.94 0.98 9.05
CA LEU A 110 -13.16 1.26 8.29
C LEU A 110 -13.03 0.69 6.89
N ALA A 111 -13.75 -0.39 6.60
CA ALA A 111 -13.81 -0.99 5.28
C ALA A 111 -15.17 -0.72 4.65
N PHE A 112 -15.18 -0.18 3.43
CA PHE A 112 -16.38 0.03 2.63
C PHE A 112 -16.04 -0.25 1.16
N HIS A 113 -16.95 -0.91 0.44
CA HIS A 113 -16.77 -1.26 -0.97
C HIS A 113 -17.27 -0.17 -1.92
N GLU A 114 -18.08 0.76 -1.41
CA GLU A 114 -18.61 1.88 -2.15
C GLU A 114 -18.52 3.17 -1.33
N ILE A 115 -18.38 4.30 -2.03
CA ILE A 115 -18.22 5.62 -1.41
C ILE A 115 -19.59 6.34 -1.42
N THR A 116 -20.55 5.75 -0.70
CA THR A 116 -21.90 6.31 -0.49
C THR A 116 -22.06 6.77 0.96
N LYS A 117 -22.93 7.76 1.21
CA LYS A 117 -23.16 8.26 2.57
C LYS A 117 -23.64 7.16 3.52
N SER A 118 -24.53 6.29 3.05
CA SER A 118 -25.06 5.15 3.82
C SER A 118 -23.98 4.13 4.16
N ALA A 119 -23.18 3.69 3.18
CA ALA A 119 -22.13 2.70 3.42
C ALA A 119 -21.05 3.22 4.36
N ILE A 120 -20.69 4.50 4.25
CA ILE A 120 -19.72 5.12 5.16
C ILE A 120 -20.28 5.16 6.58
N GLN A 121 -21.53 5.60 6.77
CA GLN A 121 -22.15 5.65 8.10
C GLN A 121 -22.27 4.26 8.74
N GLU A 122 -22.73 3.27 7.98
CA GLU A 122 -22.83 1.88 8.44
C GLU A 122 -21.45 1.28 8.79
N SER A 123 -20.38 1.69 8.10
CA SER A 123 -19.03 1.20 8.38
C SER A 123 -18.51 1.62 9.76
N PHE A 124 -19.01 2.71 10.35
CA PHE A 124 -18.65 3.11 11.72
C PHE A 124 -19.21 2.16 12.78
N ASP A 125 -20.35 1.52 12.50
CA ASP A 125 -20.97 0.53 13.39
C ASP A 125 -20.33 -0.87 13.23
N HIS A 126 -19.65 -1.11 12.11
CA HIS A 126 -19.05 -2.40 11.75
C HIS A 126 -17.53 -2.32 11.56
N THR A 127 -16.84 -1.61 12.45
CA THR A 127 -15.38 -1.54 12.42
C THR A 127 -14.74 -2.89 12.75
N ARG A 128 -13.59 -3.17 12.13
CA ARG A 128 -12.79 -4.36 12.41
C ARG A 128 -11.36 -4.01 12.80
N ASP A 129 -10.59 -5.02 13.20
CA ASP A 129 -9.14 -4.94 13.33
C ASP A 129 -8.45 -5.14 11.97
N ILE A 130 -7.15 -4.86 11.95
CA ILE A 130 -6.30 -5.12 10.78
C ILE A 130 -6.22 -6.64 10.53
N ASP A 131 -6.49 -7.05 9.30
CA ASP A 131 -6.37 -8.43 8.86
C ASP A 131 -4.92 -8.74 8.49
N PHE A 132 -4.21 -9.35 9.44
CA PHE A 132 -2.81 -9.74 9.24
C PHE A 132 -2.60 -10.80 8.16
N SER A 133 -3.64 -11.54 7.75
CA SER A 133 -3.54 -12.49 6.63
C SER A 133 -3.40 -11.73 5.31
N LEU A 134 -4.18 -10.66 5.13
CA LEU A 134 -4.06 -9.78 3.96
C LEU A 134 -2.74 -9.01 3.94
N VAL A 135 -2.30 -8.52 5.11
CA VAL A 135 -0.98 -7.87 5.25
C VAL A 135 0.13 -8.84 4.86
N SER A 136 0.11 -10.06 5.41
CA SER A 136 1.11 -11.10 5.11
C SER A 136 1.11 -11.48 3.63
N ALA A 137 -0.07 -11.54 2.99
CA ALA A 137 -0.17 -11.82 1.57
C ALA A 137 0.44 -10.69 0.70
N GLN A 138 0.27 -9.42 1.10
CA GLN A 138 0.89 -8.29 0.42
C GLN A 138 2.40 -8.28 0.63
N GLU A 139 2.86 -8.51 1.87
CA GLU A 139 4.27 -8.53 2.24
C GLU A 139 5.01 -9.68 1.52
N ALA A 140 4.44 -10.88 1.50
CA ALA A 140 4.98 -12.02 0.75
C ALA A 140 5.15 -11.71 -0.73
N ARG A 141 4.16 -11.05 -1.36
CA ARG A 141 4.27 -10.60 -2.75
C ARG A 141 5.39 -9.58 -2.91
N ARG A 142 5.50 -8.60 -2.00
CA ARG A 142 6.51 -7.54 -2.04
C ARG A 142 7.93 -8.10 -1.90
N ILE A 143 8.12 -9.08 -1.01
CA ILE A 143 9.37 -9.83 -0.80
C ILE A 143 9.72 -10.62 -2.07
N LEU A 144 8.77 -11.38 -2.61
CA LEU A 144 8.97 -12.17 -3.82
C LEU A 144 9.39 -11.31 -5.01
N ASP A 145 8.70 -10.19 -5.23
CA ASP A 145 9.00 -9.27 -6.32
C ASP A 145 10.36 -8.59 -6.12
N ARG A 146 10.77 -8.30 -4.88
CA ARG A 146 12.11 -7.78 -4.57
C ARG A 146 13.20 -8.82 -4.84
N LEU A 147 13.06 -10.05 -4.36
CA LEU A 147 14.04 -11.11 -4.57
C LEU A 147 14.23 -11.41 -6.07
N TRP A 148 13.12 -11.49 -6.80
CA TRP A 148 13.15 -11.68 -8.26
C TRP A 148 13.83 -10.51 -8.95
N GLY A 149 13.35 -9.28 -8.72
CA GLY A 149 13.85 -8.09 -9.38
C GLY A 149 15.33 -7.87 -9.13
N TYR A 150 15.79 -7.97 -7.87
CA TYR A 150 17.19 -7.70 -7.52
C TYR A 150 18.14 -8.75 -8.09
N LYS A 151 17.86 -10.04 -7.86
CA LYS A 151 18.77 -11.13 -8.26
C LYS A 151 18.79 -11.34 -9.77
N VAL A 152 17.63 -11.28 -10.42
CA VAL A 152 17.54 -11.55 -11.87
C VAL A 152 18.03 -10.35 -12.68
N SER A 153 17.73 -9.11 -12.28
CA SER A 153 18.22 -7.92 -13.01
C SER A 153 19.74 -7.82 -12.99
N ALA A 154 20.38 -8.16 -11.85
CA ALA A 154 21.85 -8.22 -11.77
C ALA A 154 22.43 -9.17 -12.82
N LYS A 155 21.79 -10.32 -13.05
CA LYS A 155 22.23 -11.27 -14.07
C LYS A 155 21.96 -10.78 -15.50
N LEU A 156 20.86 -10.07 -15.73
CA LEU A 156 20.58 -9.42 -17.02
C LEU A 156 21.61 -8.34 -17.36
N TRP A 157 22.06 -7.56 -16.39
CA TRP A 157 23.07 -6.53 -16.61
C TRP A 157 24.41 -7.10 -17.04
N GLN A 158 24.78 -8.26 -16.48
CA GLN A 158 26.01 -8.96 -16.85
C GLN A 158 25.97 -9.57 -18.25
N ASN A 159 24.83 -10.13 -18.67
CA ASN A 159 24.78 -10.94 -19.90
C ASN A 159 24.09 -10.25 -21.09
N VAL A 160 23.35 -9.15 -20.88
CA VAL A 160 22.54 -8.51 -21.92
C VAL A 160 22.87 -7.03 -22.05
N LYS A 161 22.43 -6.21 -21.09
CA LYS A 161 22.67 -4.76 -21.08
C LYS A 161 22.41 -4.19 -19.69
N GLY A 162 23.28 -3.26 -19.26
CA GLY A 162 23.05 -2.48 -18.04
C GLY A 162 21.75 -1.69 -18.09
N GLY A 163 21.07 -1.59 -16.94
CA GLY A 163 19.83 -0.83 -16.80
C GLY A 163 18.54 -1.57 -17.19
N LEU A 164 18.62 -2.84 -17.58
CA LEU A 164 17.43 -3.67 -17.82
C LEU A 164 16.77 -4.12 -16.52
N SER A 165 15.43 -4.16 -16.48
CA SER A 165 14.69 -4.68 -15.34
C SER A 165 14.17 -6.10 -15.61
N ALA A 166 14.32 -6.97 -14.62
CA ALA A 166 13.59 -8.22 -14.53
C ALA A 166 12.39 -8.05 -13.59
N GLY A 167 11.23 -8.52 -14.01
CA GLY A 167 10.03 -8.48 -13.19
C GLY A 167 9.27 -9.78 -13.30
N ARG A 168 8.84 -10.35 -12.18
CA ARG A 168 8.15 -11.65 -12.14
C ARG A 168 6.89 -11.65 -13.02
N VAL A 169 6.20 -10.51 -13.12
CA VAL A 169 5.01 -10.33 -13.97
C VAL A 169 5.36 -9.69 -15.31
N GLN A 170 6.28 -8.71 -15.33
CA GLN A 170 6.69 -8.01 -16.55
C GLN A 170 7.35 -8.95 -17.55
N SER A 171 8.24 -9.84 -17.11
CA SER A 171 9.00 -10.72 -18.01
C SER A 171 8.10 -11.74 -18.74
N PRO A 172 7.14 -12.43 -18.08
CA PRO A 172 6.14 -13.23 -18.78
C PRO A 172 5.25 -12.44 -19.74
N ALA A 173 4.84 -11.23 -19.38
CA ALA A 173 4.03 -10.38 -20.27
C ALA A 173 4.78 -10.04 -21.56
N ILE A 174 6.06 -9.66 -21.46
CA ILE A 174 6.93 -9.43 -22.63
C ILE A 174 7.10 -10.73 -23.42
N LYS A 175 7.26 -11.88 -22.75
CA LYS A 175 7.39 -13.18 -23.42
C LYS A 175 6.18 -13.51 -24.29
N ILE A 176 4.96 -13.25 -23.81
CA ILE A 176 3.73 -13.50 -24.60
C ILE A 176 3.74 -12.71 -25.91
N VAL A 177 4.13 -11.43 -25.85
CA VAL A 177 4.24 -10.57 -27.05
C VAL A 177 5.31 -11.08 -28.01
N VAL A 178 6.49 -11.45 -27.48
CA VAL A 178 7.61 -11.97 -28.29
C VAL A 178 7.27 -13.32 -28.92
N ASP A 179 6.57 -14.20 -28.20
CA ASP A 179 6.17 -15.50 -28.71
C ASP A 179 5.18 -15.35 -29.88
N ARG A 180 4.20 -14.44 -29.75
CA ARG A 180 3.29 -14.10 -30.85
C ARG A 180 4.04 -13.56 -32.08
N GLU A 181 5.05 -12.73 -31.87
CA GLU A 181 5.83 -12.21 -32.99
C GLU A 181 6.67 -13.30 -33.67
N LYS A 182 7.18 -14.27 -32.90
CA LYS A 182 7.86 -15.45 -33.46
C LYS A 182 6.92 -16.35 -34.24
N GLU A 183 5.67 -16.49 -33.80
CA GLU A 183 4.64 -17.20 -34.55
C GLU A 183 4.40 -16.52 -35.90
N ARG A 184 4.23 -15.19 -35.91
CA ARG A 184 4.06 -14.38 -37.13
C ARG A 184 5.26 -14.51 -38.07
N ALA A 185 6.48 -14.45 -37.55
CA ALA A 185 7.70 -14.54 -38.35
C ALA A 185 7.91 -15.91 -39.01
N LYS A 186 7.32 -16.97 -38.45
CA LYS A 186 7.36 -18.34 -38.99
C LYS A 186 6.15 -18.69 -39.84
N PHE A 187 5.15 -17.82 -39.89
CA PHE A 187 3.95 -18.05 -40.66
C PHE A 187 4.29 -18.02 -42.15
N VAL A 188 3.97 -19.12 -42.85
CA VAL A 188 4.04 -19.19 -44.31
C VAL A 188 2.60 -19.22 -44.80
N GLU A 189 2.22 -18.18 -45.54
CA GLU A 189 0.89 -18.07 -46.14
C GLU A 189 0.72 -19.14 -47.22
N SER A 190 -0.38 -19.87 -47.18
CA SER A 190 -0.79 -20.79 -48.25
C SER A 190 -1.71 -20.05 -49.22
N GLU A 191 -1.62 -20.38 -50.51
CA GLU A 191 -2.55 -19.93 -51.55
C GLU A 191 -4.00 -20.34 -51.30
#